data_AF-A0A2D7H2M9-F1
#
_entry.id   AF-A0A2D7H2M9-F1
#
_cell.length_a   1.000
_cell.length_b   1.000
_cell.length_c   1.000
_cell.angle_alpha   90.00
_cell.angle_beta   90.00
_cell.angle_gamma   90.00
#
_symmetry.space_group_name_H-M   'P 1'
#
loop_
_entity.id
_entity.type
_entity.pdbx_description
1 polymer ?
#
loop_
_entity_poly.entity_id
_entity_poly.type
_entity_poly.pdbx_seq_one_letter_code
_entity_poly.pdbx_strand_id
1 'polypeptide(L)'
;MYAKHHHNPILILLIGLVFFVFLGCEGTKHEQPSLRIGLIKHHSLILEGKTGAARVQLRQYMEKYGEYSHPLFLMGLSYHSEQSYSKAAQWLTRSTHDQNNPYPLAWHFLGWSQLYLGDIDGAQLSFEQFLRAYPDEPDSIFAFGLLAMERGELQEAKGFFKNVIRLAATNKRIRAKAMARLGDVLIELDDMSGAMSAYKEALQGNPDLYEAWYRYATSLKRLGRMSESNEALVHFEEARKRVRPDLYQQTGFPE
;
A
#
# COMPACT_ATOMS: atom_id res chain seq x y z
N MET A 1 20.40 -8.38 22.72
CA MET A 1 20.05 -9.56 21.89
C MET A 1 18.52 -9.62 21.75
N TYR A 2 17.95 -8.74 20.93
CA TYR A 2 16.50 -8.62 20.74
C TYR A 2 16.04 -9.44 19.53
N ALA A 3 15.42 -10.59 19.80
CA ALA A 3 14.59 -11.28 18.83
C ALA A 3 13.21 -10.59 18.83
N LYS A 4 12.98 -9.71 17.86
CA LYS A 4 11.68 -9.05 17.64
C LYS A 4 10.78 -9.98 16.83
N HIS A 5 9.86 -10.64 17.52
CA HIS A 5 8.68 -11.24 16.89
C HIS A 5 7.73 -10.12 16.46
N HIS A 6 7.59 -9.91 15.15
CA HIS A 6 6.54 -9.07 14.56
C HIS A 6 5.54 -9.97 13.79
N HIS A 7 4.29 -9.95 14.24
CA HIS A 7 3.09 -10.45 13.56
C HIS A 7 2.04 -9.35 13.71
N ASN A 8 1.13 -9.04 12.79
CA ASN A 8 1.09 -9.10 11.32
C ASN A 8 -0.12 -8.22 10.93
N PRO A 9 0.04 -7.00 10.38
CA PRO A 9 -1.08 -6.09 10.32
C PRO A 9 -1.52 -5.74 8.88
N ILE A 10 -1.42 -6.71 7.96
CA ILE A 10 -1.83 -6.59 6.54
C ILE A 10 -3.16 -7.29 6.22
N LEU A 11 -3.77 -8.00 7.19
CA LEU A 11 -4.98 -8.78 6.92
C LEU A 11 -6.21 -7.97 6.45
N ILE A 12 -6.21 -6.64 6.60
CA ILE A 12 -7.31 -5.76 6.14
C ILE A 12 -6.89 -4.86 4.96
N LEU A 13 -5.60 -4.81 4.61
CA LEU A 13 -5.11 -4.03 3.47
C LEU A 13 -5.22 -4.79 2.14
N LEU A 14 -5.24 -6.11 2.19
CA LEU A 14 -5.50 -6.94 1.00
C LEU A 14 -6.97 -6.93 0.55
N ILE A 15 -7.92 -6.59 1.43
CA ILE A 15 -9.35 -6.52 1.07
C ILE A 15 -9.63 -5.37 0.08
N GLY A 16 -8.81 -4.31 0.10
CA GLY A 16 -8.93 -3.19 -0.83
C GLY A 16 -8.52 -3.49 -2.27
N LEU A 17 -7.68 -4.52 -2.49
CA LEU A 17 -7.35 -5.01 -3.83
C LEU A 17 -8.26 -6.18 -4.26
N VAL A 18 -9.07 -6.72 -3.34
CA VAL A 18 -9.80 -7.99 -3.51
C VAL A 18 -11.31 -7.83 -3.66
N PHE A 19 -11.89 -6.67 -3.34
CA PHE A 19 -13.30 -6.43 -3.64
C PHE A 19 -13.61 -6.22 -5.14
N PHE A 20 -12.61 -6.31 -6.01
CA PHE A 20 -12.77 -6.27 -7.48
C PHE A 20 -12.98 -7.64 -8.14
N VAL A 21 -13.08 -8.72 -7.36
CA VAL A 21 -13.36 -10.05 -7.92
C VAL A 21 -14.86 -10.25 -8.23
N PHE A 22 -15.80 -9.43 -7.73
CA PHE A 22 -17.24 -9.74 -7.87
C PHE A 22 -18.24 -8.62 -8.15
N LEU A 23 -17.86 -7.33 -8.18
CA LEU A 23 -18.81 -6.29 -8.57
C LEU A 23 -18.19 -5.39 -9.64
N GLY A 24 -18.71 -5.51 -10.86
CA GLY A 24 -18.36 -4.69 -11.99
C GLY A 24 -18.47 -3.21 -11.63
N CYS A 25 -17.34 -2.51 -11.71
CA CYS A 25 -17.34 -1.08 -11.91
C CYS A 25 -17.17 -0.85 -13.41
N GLU A 26 -18.25 -0.44 -14.05
CA GLU A 26 -18.24 0.25 -15.33
C GLU A 26 -17.35 1.50 -15.18
N GLY A 27 -16.17 1.52 -15.79
CA GLY A 27 -15.37 2.74 -15.84
C GLY A 27 -13.89 2.61 -16.24
N THR A 28 -13.23 1.47 -16.00
CA THR A 28 -11.85 1.28 -16.46
C THR A 28 -11.81 0.23 -17.57
N LYS A 29 -11.35 0.61 -18.77
CA LYS A 29 -11.27 -0.23 -19.98
C LYS A 29 -10.27 -1.39 -19.90
N HIS A 30 -9.72 -1.68 -18.73
CA HIS A 30 -8.70 -2.69 -18.53
C HIS A 30 -9.25 -3.77 -17.61
N GLU A 31 -9.61 -4.92 -18.19
CA GLU A 31 -9.90 -6.13 -17.43
C GLU A 31 -8.69 -6.46 -16.53
N GLN A 32 -8.93 -6.55 -15.23
CA GLN A 32 -7.91 -6.96 -14.26
C GLN A 32 -7.39 -8.36 -14.64
N PRO A 33 -6.08 -8.64 -14.46
CA PRO A 33 -5.53 -9.91 -14.89
C PRO A 33 -6.10 -11.02 -14.01
N SER A 34 -6.84 -11.95 -14.63
CA SER A 34 -7.51 -13.02 -13.89
C SER A 34 -6.52 -14.10 -13.48
N LEU A 35 -6.59 -14.50 -12.22
CA LEU A 35 -5.82 -15.63 -11.71
C LEU A 35 -6.41 -16.93 -12.26
N ARG A 36 -5.56 -17.90 -12.66
CA ARG A 36 -6.03 -19.23 -13.07
C ARG A 36 -6.88 -19.85 -11.96
N ILE A 37 -7.98 -20.50 -12.33
CA ILE A 37 -8.98 -21.07 -11.39
C ILE A 37 -8.32 -21.97 -10.32
N GLY A 38 -7.34 -22.79 -10.71
CA GLY A 38 -6.61 -23.67 -9.79
C GLY A 38 -5.78 -22.96 -8.71
N LEU A 39 -5.58 -21.65 -8.82
CA LEU A 39 -4.80 -20.85 -7.88
C LEU A 39 -5.65 -19.97 -6.95
N ILE A 40 -6.96 -19.85 -7.18
CA ILE A 40 -7.87 -19.00 -6.38
C ILE A 40 -7.84 -19.37 -4.89
N LYS A 41 -7.82 -20.67 -4.57
CA LYS A 41 -7.73 -21.14 -3.17
C LYS A 41 -6.45 -20.66 -2.48
N HIS A 42 -5.32 -20.67 -3.19
CA HIS A 42 -4.04 -20.24 -2.65
C HIS A 42 -4.05 -18.73 -2.36
N HIS A 43 -4.64 -17.96 -3.27
CA HIS A 43 -4.87 -16.54 -3.05
C HIS A 43 -5.74 -16.30 -1.81
N SER A 44 -6.89 -17.00 -1.67
CA SER A 44 -7.75 -16.91 -0.48
C SER A 44 -6.98 -17.16 0.82
N LEU A 45 -6.13 -18.19 0.87
CA LEU A 45 -5.31 -18.47 2.04
C LEU A 45 -4.37 -17.31 2.41
N ILE A 46 -3.79 -16.61 1.42
CA ILE A 46 -2.95 -15.43 1.66
C ILE A 46 -3.80 -14.29 2.25
N LEU A 47 -5.00 -14.07 1.70
CA LEU A 47 -5.94 -13.05 2.17
C LEU A 47 -6.45 -13.31 3.58
N GLU A 48 -6.56 -14.57 3.96
CA GLU A 48 -6.89 -15.03 5.32
C GLU A 48 -5.67 -15.04 6.26
N GLY A 49 -4.50 -14.62 5.79
CA GLY A 49 -3.27 -14.57 6.60
C GLY A 49 -2.64 -15.95 6.83
N LYS A 50 -3.18 -17.00 6.21
CA LYS A 50 -2.67 -18.38 6.25
C LYS A 50 -1.57 -18.57 5.21
N THR A 51 -0.63 -17.63 5.18
CA THR A 51 0.49 -17.52 4.23
C THR A 51 1.39 -18.74 4.24
N GLY A 52 1.69 -19.32 5.41
CA GLY A 52 2.45 -20.55 5.52
C GLY A 52 1.81 -21.74 4.79
N ALA A 53 0.50 -21.94 5.01
CA ALA A 53 -0.27 -22.99 4.33
C ALA A 53 -0.37 -22.75 2.82
N ALA A 54 -0.58 -21.49 2.41
CA ALA A 54 -0.58 -21.10 1.01
C ALA A 54 0.74 -21.48 0.32
N ARG A 55 1.89 -21.16 0.93
CA ARG A 55 3.21 -21.49 0.36
C ARG A 55 3.49 -22.98 0.25
N VAL A 56 3.01 -23.80 1.19
CA VAL A 56 3.13 -25.27 1.10
C VAL A 56 2.34 -25.78 -0.10
N GLN A 57 1.08 -25.35 -0.25
CA GLN A 57 0.23 -25.77 -1.36
C GLN A 57 0.77 -25.24 -2.71
N LEU A 58 1.30 -24.03 -2.75
CA LEU A 58 1.91 -23.44 -3.95
C LEU A 58 3.15 -24.21 -4.40
N ARG A 59 4.00 -24.70 -3.47
CA ARG A 59 5.14 -25.55 -3.85
C ARG A 59 4.68 -26.86 -4.48
N GLN A 60 3.73 -27.55 -3.87
CA GLN A 60 3.15 -28.78 -4.44
C GLN A 60 2.49 -28.53 -5.80
N TYR A 61 1.85 -27.37 -5.97
CA TYR A 61 1.26 -26.97 -7.24
C TYR A 61 2.34 -26.77 -8.32
N MET A 62 3.43 -26.06 -8.00
CA MET A 62 4.54 -25.84 -8.92
C MET A 62 5.31 -27.13 -9.26
N GLU A 63 5.45 -28.06 -8.31
CA GLU A 63 6.02 -29.39 -8.58
C GLU A 63 5.19 -30.17 -9.61
N LYS A 64 3.86 -30.06 -9.55
CA LYS A 64 2.96 -30.80 -10.44
C LYS A 64 2.76 -30.12 -11.80
N TYR A 65 2.66 -28.79 -11.84
CA TYR A 65 2.23 -28.04 -13.02
C TYR A 65 3.31 -27.10 -13.58
N GLY A 66 4.49 -27.07 -12.98
CA GLY A 66 5.61 -26.21 -13.37
C GLY A 66 5.60 -24.83 -12.71
N GLU A 67 6.74 -24.17 -12.79
CA GLU A 67 6.93 -22.79 -12.35
C GLU A 67 6.65 -21.83 -13.52
N TYR A 68 5.68 -20.93 -13.32
CA TYR A 68 5.31 -19.86 -14.24
C TYR A 68 4.81 -18.65 -13.44
N SER A 69 4.51 -17.53 -14.09
CA SER A 69 4.24 -16.25 -13.42
C SER A 69 3.25 -16.34 -12.24
N HIS A 70 2.08 -16.96 -12.42
CA HIS A 70 1.01 -16.86 -11.42
C HIS A 70 1.34 -17.51 -10.05
N PRO A 71 1.82 -18.77 -9.95
CA PRO A 71 2.20 -19.32 -8.65
C PRO A 71 3.44 -18.64 -8.05
N LEU A 72 4.39 -18.18 -8.86
CA LEU A 72 5.54 -17.40 -8.40
C LEU A 72 5.10 -16.05 -7.81
N PHE A 73 4.16 -15.38 -8.48
CA PHE A 73 3.51 -14.17 -7.98
C PHE A 73 2.85 -14.41 -6.62
N LEU A 74 2.09 -15.49 -6.45
CA LEU A 74 1.43 -15.79 -5.18
C LEU A 74 2.42 -16.13 -4.06
N MET A 75 3.55 -16.77 -4.37
CA MET A 75 4.64 -16.93 -3.40
C MET A 75 5.19 -15.56 -2.96
N GLY A 76 5.42 -14.67 -3.92
CA GLY A 76 5.84 -13.29 -3.69
C GLY A 76 4.83 -12.50 -2.84
N LEU A 77 3.56 -12.55 -3.21
CA LEU A 77 2.45 -11.90 -2.50
C LEU A 77 2.34 -12.40 -1.06
N SER A 78 2.53 -13.71 -0.84
CA SER A 78 2.52 -14.29 0.49
C SER A 78 3.62 -13.73 1.39
N TYR A 79 4.85 -13.55 0.86
CA TYR A 79 5.93 -12.93 1.63
C TYR A 79 5.73 -11.42 1.78
N HIS A 80 5.16 -10.76 0.77
CA HIS A 80 4.82 -9.34 0.82
C HIS A 80 3.80 -9.06 1.93
N SER A 81 2.76 -9.90 2.06
CA SER A 81 1.78 -9.77 3.14
C SER A 81 2.36 -10.02 4.54
N GLU A 82 3.50 -10.68 4.64
CA GLU A 82 4.27 -10.86 5.88
C GLU A 82 5.35 -9.78 6.08
N GLN A 83 5.39 -8.76 5.21
CA GLN A 83 6.43 -7.72 5.19
C GLN A 83 7.86 -8.27 5.00
N SER A 84 7.97 -9.51 4.53
CA SER A 84 9.25 -10.14 4.18
C SER A 84 9.67 -9.67 2.80
N TYR A 85 9.86 -8.36 2.63
CA TYR A 85 10.02 -7.71 1.33
C TYR A 85 11.20 -8.23 0.52
N SER A 86 12.31 -8.60 1.17
CA SER A 86 13.45 -9.22 0.49
C SER A 86 13.08 -10.55 -0.18
N LYS A 87 12.36 -11.43 0.53
CA LYS A 87 11.87 -12.70 -0.05
C LYS A 87 10.78 -12.45 -1.08
N ALA A 88 9.88 -11.51 -0.82
CA ALA A 88 8.84 -11.12 -1.75
C ALA A 88 9.46 -10.69 -3.09
N ALA A 89 10.42 -9.78 -3.06
CA ALA A 89 11.12 -9.28 -4.25
C ALA A 89 11.80 -10.40 -5.05
N GLN A 90 12.43 -11.39 -4.39
CA GLN A 90 13.02 -12.54 -5.08
C GLN A 90 11.99 -13.35 -5.88
N TRP A 91 10.85 -13.68 -5.27
CA TRP A 91 9.79 -14.45 -5.94
C TRP A 91 9.07 -13.63 -7.02
N LEU A 92 8.82 -12.35 -6.75
CA LEU A 92 8.17 -11.44 -7.70
C LEU A 92 9.07 -11.18 -8.91
N THR A 93 10.37 -11.00 -8.70
CA THR A 93 11.35 -10.90 -9.80
C THR A 93 11.30 -12.15 -10.66
N ARG A 94 11.31 -13.37 -10.08
CA ARG A 94 11.17 -14.60 -10.88
C ARG A 94 9.86 -14.64 -11.66
N SER A 95 8.76 -14.16 -11.06
CA SER A 95 7.47 -14.04 -11.74
C SER A 95 7.48 -13.08 -12.92
N THR A 96 8.32 -12.05 -12.93
CA THR A 96 8.37 -11.07 -14.02
C THR A 96 9.22 -11.52 -15.21
N HIS A 97 10.04 -12.56 -15.05
CA HIS A 97 10.90 -13.11 -16.10
C HIS A 97 10.20 -14.12 -17.03
N ASP A 98 9.00 -14.57 -16.71
CA ASP A 98 8.22 -15.44 -17.59
C ASP A 98 7.62 -14.61 -18.74
N GLN A 99 8.38 -14.57 -19.84
CA GLN A 99 8.06 -13.82 -21.05
C GLN A 99 6.88 -14.42 -21.83
N ASN A 100 6.54 -15.69 -21.60
CA ASN A 100 5.49 -16.37 -22.35
C ASN A 100 4.10 -16.05 -21.80
N ASN A 101 4.00 -15.88 -20.48
CA ASN A 101 2.75 -15.53 -19.82
C ASN A 101 3.02 -14.56 -18.66
N PRO A 102 3.36 -13.29 -18.95
CA PRO A 102 3.65 -12.32 -17.91
C PRO A 102 2.41 -12.06 -17.07
N TYR A 103 2.60 -11.92 -15.75
CA TYR A 103 1.54 -11.51 -14.84
C TYR A 103 1.83 -10.10 -14.31
N PRO A 104 1.25 -9.04 -14.92
CA PRO A 104 1.68 -7.67 -14.67
C PRO A 104 1.64 -7.25 -13.20
N LEU A 105 0.69 -7.77 -12.40
CA LEU A 105 0.63 -7.48 -10.95
C LEU A 105 1.92 -7.84 -10.21
N ALA A 106 2.75 -8.75 -10.74
CA ALA A 106 4.06 -9.02 -10.17
C ALA A 106 4.95 -7.76 -10.13
N TRP A 107 4.90 -6.93 -11.17
CA TRP A 107 5.63 -5.66 -11.22
C TRP A 107 5.13 -4.66 -10.17
N HIS A 108 3.80 -4.55 -9.99
CA HIS A 108 3.22 -3.69 -8.96
C HIS A 108 3.72 -4.04 -7.55
N PHE A 109 3.60 -5.32 -7.17
CA PHE A 109 4.04 -5.76 -5.85
C PHE A 109 5.57 -5.78 -5.71
N LEU A 110 6.31 -5.98 -6.82
CA LEU A 110 7.77 -5.89 -6.83
C LEU A 110 8.19 -4.45 -6.54
N GLY A 111 7.57 -3.47 -7.21
CA GLY A 111 7.83 -2.05 -6.99
C GLY A 111 7.63 -1.64 -5.53
N TRP A 112 6.52 -2.05 -4.91
CA TRP A 112 6.29 -1.81 -3.49
C TRP A 112 7.33 -2.48 -2.59
N SER A 113 7.66 -3.74 -2.87
CA SER A 113 8.67 -4.48 -2.09
C SER A 113 10.05 -3.82 -2.18
N GLN A 114 10.42 -3.33 -3.37
CA GLN A 114 11.68 -2.59 -3.59
C GLN A 114 11.66 -1.24 -2.89
N LEU A 115 10.56 -0.49 -2.96
CA LEU A 115 10.41 0.78 -2.26
C LEU A 115 10.60 0.61 -0.74
N TYR A 116 9.99 -0.43 -0.15
CA TYR A 116 10.18 -0.73 1.27
C TYR A 116 11.60 -1.20 1.63
N LEU A 117 12.36 -1.70 0.67
CA LEU A 117 13.77 -2.03 0.84
C LEU A 117 14.70 -0.84 0.58
N GLY A 118 14.17 0.31 0.16
CA GLY A 118 14.94 1.49 -0.23
C GLY A 118 15.58 1.40 -1.62
N ASP A 119 15.20 0.41 -2.44
CA ASP A 119 15.61 0.29 -3.84
C ASP A 119 14.72 1.20 -4.70
N ILE A 120 15.03 2.50 -4.66
CA ILE A 120 14.25 3.56 -5.33
C ILE A 120 14.24 3.38 -6.85
N ASP A 121 15.40 3.09 -7.45
CA ASP A 121 15.54 2.92 -8.89
C ASP A 121 14.83 1.66 -9.39
N GLY A 122 15.01 0.53 -8.69
CA GLY A 122 14.31 -0.69 -9.00
C GLY A 122 12.79 -0.54 -8.85
N ALA A 123 12.34 0.14 -7.79
CA ALA A 123 10.93 0.41 -7.58
C ALA A 123 10.31 1.21 -8.72
N GLN A 124 10.98 2.28 -9.17
CA GLN A 124 10.53 3.06 -10.32
C GLN A 124 10.35 2.18 -11.55
N LEU A 125 11.39 1.41 -11.93
CA LEU A 125 11.33 0.56 -13.12
C LEU A 125 10.17 -0.45 -13.03
N SER A 126 9.96 -1.05 -11.87
CA SER A 126 8.85 -1.99 -11.66
C SER A 126 7.49 -1.30 -11.81
N PHE A 127 7.28 -0.13 -11.21
CA PHE A 127 6.01 0.60 -11.38
C PHE A 127 5.81 1.08 -12.83
N GLU A 128 6.86 1.52 -13.52
CA GLU A 128 6.79 1.87 -14.94
C GLU A 128 6.33 0.68 -15.79
N GLN A 129 6.89 -0.51 -15.56
CA GLN A 129 6.47 -1.71 -16.29
C GLN A 129 5.00 -2.06 -16.01
N PHE A 130 4.55 -1.92 -14.77
CA PHE A 130 3.15 -2.16 -14.43
C PHE A 130 2.20 -1.15 -15.09
N LEU A 131 2.53 0.14 -15.03
CA LEU A 131 1.70 1.21 -15.60
C LEU A 131 1.62 1.18 -17.13
N ARG A 132 2.56 0.52 -17.83
CA ARG A 132 2.39 0.25 -19.27
C ARG A 132 1.13 -0.57 -19.58
N ALA A 133 0.76 -1.49 -18.68
CA ALA A 133 -0.46 -2.30 -18.81
C ALA A 133 -1.68 -1.64 -18.15
N TYR A 134 -1.46 -0.87 -17.07
CA TYR A 134 -2.52 -0.24 -16.28
C TYR A 134 -2.21 1.26 -16.04
N PRO A 135 -2.30 2.11 -17.07
CA PRO A 135 -1.79 3.50 -17.02
C PRO A 135 -2.49 4.40 -16.00
N ASP A 136 -3.71 4.06 -15.60
CA ASP A 136 -4.54 4.83 -14.68
C ASP A 136 -4.69 4.15 -13.29
N GLU A 137 -3.79 3.23 -12.92
CA GLU A 137 -3.85 2.54 -11.63
C GLU A 137 -3.36 3.46 -10.49
N PRO A 138 -4.23 3.88 -9.56
CA PRO A 138 -3.89 4.96 -8.64
C PRO A 138 -2.82 4.61 -7.59
N ASP A 139 -2.68 3.35 -7.18
CA ASP A 139 -1.73 2.94 -6.12
C ASP A 139 -0.27 2.97 -6.61
N SER A 140 -0.03 2.57 -7.86
CA SER A 140 1.28 2.68 -8.49
C SER A 140 1.63 4.13 -8.83
N ILE A 141 0.66 4.93 -9.27
CA ILE A 141 0.86 6.38 -9.45
C ILE A 141 1.16 7.06 -8.10
N PHE A 142 0.52 6.62 -7.02
CA PHE A 142 0.83 7.08 -5.66
C PHE A 142 2.29 6.79 -5.28
N ALA A 143 2.82 5.63 -5.68
CA ALA A 143 4.22 5.29 -5.45
C ALA A 143 5.19 6.24 -6.21
N PHE A 144 4.86 6.70 -7.43
CA PHE A 144 5.65 7.75 -8.09
C PHE A 144 5.66 9.07 -7.31
N GLY A 145 4.55 9.43 -6.66
CA GLY A 145 4.50 10.56 -5.75
C GLY A 145 5.47 10.40 -4.57
N LEU A 146 5.58 9.19 -4.01
CA LEU A 146 6.55 8.90 -2.94
C LEU A 146 7.99 8.95 -3.46
N LEU A 147 8.27 8.35 -4.61
CA LEU A 147 9.60 8.36 -5.23
C LEU A 147 10.08 9.79 -5.50
N ALA A 148 9.19 10.65 -6.02
CA ALA A 148 9.49 12.07 -6.23
C ALA A 148 9.76 12.81 -4.90
N MET A 149 9.04 12.48 -3.82
CA MET A 149 9.34 13.03 -2.48
C MET A 149 10.74 12.63 -2.00
N GLU A 150 11.12 11.36 -2.14
CA GLU A 150 12.45 10.86 -1.75
C GLU A 150 13.58 11.55 -2.53
N ARG A 151 13.30 12.01 -3.76
CA ARG A 151 14.24 12.78 -4.60
C ARG A 151 14.23 14.28 -4.34
N GLY A 152 13.30 14.78 -3.51
CA GLY A 152 13.10 16.21 -3.29
C GLY A 152 12.37 16.93 -4.44
N GLU A 153 11.78 16.20 -5.37
CA GLU A 153 11.04 16.70 -6.53
C GLU A 153 9.60 17.09 -6.15
N LEU A 154 9.47 18.04 -5.21
CA LEU A 154 8.20 18.34 -4.53
C LEU A 154 7.06 18.75 -5.46
N GLN A 155 7.34 19.50 -6.54
CA GLN A 155 6.31 19.89 -7.50
C GLN A 155 5.80 18.70 -8.31
N GLU A 156 6.67 17.74 -8.63
CA GLU A 156 6.30 16.52 -9.33
C GLU A 156 5.48 15.60 -8.42
N ALA A 157 5.92 15.42 -7.17
CA ALA A 157 5.17 14.70 -6.15
C ALA A 157 3.74 15.25 -5.97
N LYS A 158 3.60 16.59 -5.91
CA LYS A 158 2.30 17.27 -5.88
C LYS A 158 1.44 16.91 -7.09
N GLY A 159 2.03 16.86 -8.28
CA GLY A 159 1.37 16.44 -9.52
C GLY A 159 0.83 15.01 -9.44
N PHE A 160 1.68 14.06 -9.02
CA PHE A 160 1.28 12.66 -8.84
C PHE A 160 0.14 12.49 -7.83
N PHE A 161 0.23 13.08 -6.63
CA PHE A 161 -0.84 12.94 -5.64
C PHE A 161 -2.16 13.57 -6.10
N LYS A 162 -2.13 14.71 -6.81
CA LYS A 162 -3.34 15.27 -7.44
C LYS A 162 -3.93 14.33 -8.49
N ASN A 163 -3.08 13.66 -9.27
CA ASN A 163 -3.54 12.66 -10.24
C ASN A 163 -4.22 11.48 -9.55
N VAL A 164 -3.64 10.95 -8.48
CA VAL A 164 -4.24 9.88 -7.66
C VAL A 164 -5.60 10.31 -7.11
N ILE A 165 -5.71 11.52 -6.57
CA ILE A 165 -6.97 12.05 -6.01
C ILE A 165 -8.07 12.11 -7.08
N ARG A 166 -7.70 12.49 -8.32
CA ARG A 166 -8.62 12.53 -9.47
C ARG A 166 -9.07 11.13 -9.90
N LEU A 167 -8.13 10.19 -10.03
CA LEU A 167 -8.41 8.83 -10.48
C LEU A 167 -9.16 8.00 -9.43
N ALA A 168 -8.89 8.25 -8.14
CA ALA A 168 -9.50 7.54 -7.01
C ALA A 168 -10.82 8.18 -6.54
N ALA A 169 -11.64 8.73 -7.46
CA ALA A 169 -12.88 9.43 -7.10
C ALA A 169 -13.83 8.57 -6.25
N THR A 170 -13.89 7.27 -6.51
CA THR A 170 -14.73 6.29 -5.78
C THR A 170 -13.98 5.57 -4.66
N ASN A 171 -12.65 5.49 -4.72
CA ASN A 171 -11.83 4.81 -3.71
C ASN A 171 -11.38 5.80 -2.63
N LYS A 172 -12.24 6.00 -1.62
CA LYS A 172 -12.00 6.92 -0.50
C LYS A 172 -10.70 6.63 0.27
N ARG A 173 -10.29 5.35 0.38
CA ARG A 173 -9.12 4.95 1.17
C ARG A 173 -7.82 5.45 0.55
N ILE A 174 -7.59 5.17 -0.73
CA ILE A 174 -6.37 5.63 -1.41
C ILE A 174 -6.41 7.14 -1.66
N ARG A 175 -7.59 7.71 -1.95
CA ARG A 175 -7.77 9.16 -2.04
C ARG A 175 -7.36 9.87 -0.76
N ALA A 176 -7.78 9.35 0.41
CA ALA A 176 -7.37 9.90 1.70
C ALA A 176 -5.85 9.81 1.93
N LYS A 177 -5.22 8.67 1.59
CA LYS A 177 -3.74 8.54 1.66
C LYS A 177 -3.03 9.57 0.77
N ALA A 178 -3.50 9.76 -0.46
CA ALA A 178 -2.94 10.73 -1.39
C ALA A 178 -3.12 12.17 -0.91
N MET A 179 -4.28 12.50 -0.32
CA MET A 179 -4.51 13.81 0.32
C MET A 179 -3.58 14.05 1.50
N ALA A 180 -3.34 13.05 2.36
CA ALA A 180 -2.40 13.18 3.45
C ALA A 180 -0.97 13.42 2.96
N ARG A 181 -0.52 12.69 1.93
CA ARG A 181 0.80 12.92 1.31
C ARG A 181 0.90 14.24 0.56
N LEU A 182 -0.17 14.69 -0.08
CA LEU A 182 -0.25 16.04 -0.64
C LEU A 182 -0.08 17.09 0.47
N GLY A 183 -0.67 16.87 1.64
CA GLY A 183 -0.44 17.71 2.82
C GLY A 183 1.04 17.79 3.21
N ASP A 184 1.73 16.65 3.24
CA ASP A 184 3.18 16.58 3.51
C ASP A 184 3.98 17.43 2.51
N VAL A 185 3.70 17.25 1.21
CA VAL A 185 4.36 18.01 0.13
C VAL A 185 4.08 19.51 0.23
N LEU A 186 2.85 19.90 0.61
CA LEU A 186 2.48 21.31 0.74
C LEU A 186 3.18 21.99 1.93
N ILE A 187 3.45 21.26 3.02
CA ILE A 187 4.28 21.77 4.12
C ILE A 187 5.70 22.10 3.62
N GLU A 188 6.32 21.19 2.88
CA GLU A 188 7.68 21.39 2.34
C GLU A 188 7.73 22.50 1.26
N LEU A 189 6.58 22.81 0.64
CA LEU A 189 6.41 23.92 -0.29
C LEU A 189 5.95 25.23 0.40
N ASP A 190 5.95 25.28 1.73
CA ASP A 190 5.52 26.42 2.57
C ASP A 190 4.04 26.85 2.38
N ASP A 191 3.21 26.00 1.78
CA ASP A 191 1.75 26.18 1.70
C ASP A 191 1.07 25.48 2.88
N MET A 192 1.26 26.07 4.06
CA MET A 192 0.66 25.58 5.31
C MET A 192 -0.87 25.57 5.25
N SER A 193 -1.49 26.52 4.55
CA SER A 193 -2.94 26.62 4.42
C SER A 193 -3.52 25.45 3.62
N GLY A 194 -2.92 25.15 2.47
CA GLY A 194 -3.27 24.02 1.62
C GLY A 194 -3.01 22.69 2.32
N ALA A 195 -1.90 22.57 3.07
CA ALA A 195 -1.61 21.39 3.86
C ALA A 195 -2.72 21.09 4.88
N MET A 196 -3.21 22.11 5.59
CA MET A 196 -4.28 21.93 6.58
C MET A 196 -5.59 21.48 5.93
N SER A 197 -5.93 22.03 4.76
CA SER A 197 -7.10 21.57 3.98
C SER A 197 -6.95 20.11 3.57
N ALA A 198 -5.78 19.75 3.03
CA ALA A 198 -5.50 18.40 2.55
C ALA A 198 -5.60 17.34 3.66
N TYR A 199 -5.06 17.63 4.86
CA TYR A 199 -5.21 16.73 6.00
C TYR A 199 -6.66 16.59 6.46
N LYS A 200 -7.42 17.69 6.53
CA LYS A 200 -8.84 17.63 6.90
C LYS A 200 -9.65 16.79 5.92
N GLU A 201 -9.43 16.97 4.61
CA GLU A 201 -10.10 16.18 3.58
C GLU A 201 -9.70 14.69 3.65
N ALA A 202 -8.41 14.40 3.91
CA ALA A 202 -7.95 13.02 4.11
C ALA A 202 -8.70 12.34 5.27
N LEU A 203 -8.83 13.04 6.40
CA LEU A 203 -9.46 12.54 7.61
C LEU A 203 -10.99 12.45 7.50
N GLN A 204 -11.63 13.32 6.72
CA GLN A 204 -13.03 13.17 6.35
C GLN A 204 -13.27 11.92 5.49
N GLY A 205 -12.35 11.63 4.55
CA GLY A 205 -12.43 10.47 3.68
C GLY A 205 -12.14 9.14 4.38
N ASN A 206 -11.20 9.15 5.33
CA ASN A 206 -10.82 7.99 6.14
C ASN A 206 -10.40 8.41 7.56
N PRO A 207 -11.35 8.44 8.52
CA PRO A 207 -11.06 8.79 9.91
C PRO A 207 -10.10 7.84 10.62
N ASP A 208 -9.93 6.61 10.13
CA ASP A 208 -9.04 5.60 10.70
C ASP A 208 -7.60 5.69 10.14
N LEU A 209 -7.31 6.65 9.24
CA LEU A 209 -5.96 6.93 8.76
C LEU A 209 -5.13 7.62 9.85
N TYR A 210 -4.69 6.85 10.86
CA TYR A 210 -4.02 7.38 12.04
C TYR A 210 -2.74 8.17 11.67
N GLU A 211 -1.99 7.78 10.63
CA GLU A 211 -0.82 8.55 10.18
C GLU A 211 -1.17 9.99 9.77
N ALA A 212 -2.37 10.22 9.21
CA ALA A 212 -2.84 11.56 8.85
C ALA A 212 -3.21 12.38 10.08
N TRP A 213 -3.79 11.78 11.13
CA TRP A 213 -4.05 12.48 12.40
C TRP A 213 -2.75 12.97 13.05
N TYR A 214 -1.70 12.14 13.05
CA TYR A 214 -0.40 12.52 13.58
C TYR A 214 0.24 13.68 12.79
N ARG A 215 0.19 13.62 11.45
CA ARG A 215 0.68 14.70 10.56
C ARG A 215 -0.10 16.00 10.75
N TYR A 216 -1.41 15.90 10.88
CA TYR A 216 -2.28 17.04 11.15
C TYR A 216 -1.97 17.68 12.51
N ALA A 217 -1.87 16.87 13.57
CA ALA A 217 -1.55 17.35 14.91
C ALA A 217 -0.17 18.05 14.98
N THR A 218 0.87 17.43 14.40
CA THR A 218 2.22 18.01 14.40
C THR A 218 2.27 19.34 13.64
N SER A 219 1.50 19.46 12.57
CA SER A 219 1.38 20.71 11.81
C SER A 219 0.59 21.79 12.58
N LEU A 220 -0.50 21.43 13.26
CA LEU A 220 -1.24 22.35 14.14
C LEU A 220 -0.38 22.88 15.28
N LYS A 221 0.46 22.03 15.87
CA LYS A 221 1.44 22.43 16.88
C LYS A 221 2.44 23.45 16.34
N ARG A 222 2.96 23.26 15.12
CA ARG A 222 3.86 24.24 14.45
C ARG A 222 3.18 25.60 14.23
N LEU A 223 1.86 25.59 14.00
CA LEU A 223 1.04 26.79 13.88
C LEU A 223 0.65 27.44 15.22
N GLY A 224 1.08 26.91 16.36
CA GLY A 224 0.69 27.39 17.69
C GLY A 224 -0.74 27.04 18.10
N ARG A 225 -1.46 26.22 17.31
CA ARG A 225 -2.86 25.82 17.55
C ARG A 225 -2.90 24.61 18.50
N MET A 226 -2.41 24.81 19.72
CA MET A 226 -2.17 23.73 20.69
C MET A 226 -3.43 22.95 21.10
N SER A 227 -4.59 23.64 21.25
CA SER A 227 -5.85 22.97 21.61
C SER A 227 -6.27 21.97 20.53
N GLU A 228 -6.32 22.40 19.27
CA GLU A 228 -6.68 21.54 18.14
C GLU A 228 -5.67 20.43 17.92
N SER A 229 -4.38 20.70 18.15
CA SER A 229 -3.34 19.67 18.11
C SER A 229 -3.60 18.57 19.12
N ASN A 230 -4.02 18.91 20.34
CA ASN A 230 -4.29 17.91 21.38
C ASN A 230 -5.53 17.08 21.03
N GLU A 231 -6.59 17.70 20.50
CA GLU A 231 -7.76 16.98 19.98
C GLU A 231 -7.39 16.01 18.86
N ALA A 232 -6.57 16.45 17.90
CA ALA A 232 -6.09 15.59 16.82
C ALA A 232 -5.23 14.41 17.33
N LEU A 233 -4.48 14.58 18.42
CA LEU A 233 -3.72 13.50 19.05
C LEU A 233 -4.62 12.46 19.75
N VAL A 234 -5.76 12.88 20.31
CA VAL A 234 -6.76 11.94 20.85
C VAL A 234 -7.31 11.07 19.72
N HIS A 235 -7.70 11.67 18.60
CA HIS A 235 -8.18 10.92 17.43
C HIS A 235 -7.09 10.03 16.81
N PHE A 236 -5.83 10.46 16.79
CA PHE A 236 -4.70 9.62 16.40
C PHE A 236 -4.65 8.33 17.21
N GLU A 237 -4.75 8.43 18.54
CA GLU A 237 -4.69 7.26 19.43
C GLU A 237 -5.90 6.35 19.26
N GLU A 238 -7.10 6.89 19.12
CA GLU A 238 -8.31 6.10 18.84
C GLU A 238 -8.23 5.35 17.50
N ALA A 239 -7.86 6.05 16.42
CA ALA A 239 -7.69 5.46 15.10
C ALA A 239 -6.61 4.37 15.13
N ARG A 240 -5.48 4.64 15.80
CA ARG A 240 -4.39 3.68 15.98
C ARG A 240 -4.86 2.42 16.72
N LYS A 241 -5.64 2.56 17.80
CA LYS A 241 -6.22 1.41 18.54
C LYS A 241 -7.12 0.55 17.66
N ARG A 242 -7.98 1.17 16.83
CA ARG A 242 -8.89 0.43 15.93
C ARG A 242 -8.12 -0.34 14.85
N VAL A 243 -7.07 0.26 14.30
CA VAL A 243 -6.31 -0.31 13.17
C VAL A 243 -5.19 -1.27 13.62
N ARG A 244 -4.61 -1.05 14.81
CA ARG A 244 -3.51 -1.83 15.39
C ARG A 244 -3.80 -2.21 16.86
N PRO A 245 -4.83 -3.02 17.12
CA PRO A 245 -5.17 -3.43 18.49
C PRO A 245 -4.07 -4.26 19.15
N ASP A 246 -3.28 -4.96 18.35
CA ASP A 246 -2.14 -5.81 18.73
C ASP A 246 -0.96 -5.03 19.33
N LEU A 247 -0.69 -3.81 18.83
CA LEU A 247 0.35 -2.95 19.39
C LEU A 247 -0.04 -2.33 20.75
N TYR A 248 -1.34 -2.24 21.04
CA TYR A 248 -1.84 -1.63 22.28
C TYR A 248 -1.83 -2.60 23.46
N GLN A 249 -2.07 -3.91 23.21
CA GLN A 249 -2.02 -4.94 24.25
C GLN A 249 -0.60 -5.17 24.81
N GLN A 250 0.44 -4.74 24.10
CA GLN A 250 1.83 -4.84 24.55
C GLN A 250 2.31 -3.63 25.37
N THR A 251 1.61 -2.50 25.31
CA THR A 251 1.92 -1.29 26.07
C THR A 251 0.85 -1.05 27.13
N GLY A 252 0.65 -2.02 28.02
CA GLY A 252 -0.01 -1.77 29.30
C GLY A 252 0.85 -0.76 30.08
N PHE A 253 0.57 0.53 29.90
CA PHE A 253 1.02 1.54 30.86
C PHE A 253 0.08 1.45 32.06
N PRO A 254 0.61 1.30 33.28
CA PRO A 254 -0.22 1.32 34.48
C PRO A 254 -0.89 2.70 34.61
N GLU A 255 -2.07 2.69 35.25
CA GLU A 255 -2.91 3.85 35.57
C GLU A 255 -2.15 5.07 36.11
#